data_AF-A0A7S3WRX8-F1
#
_entry.id   AF-A0A7S3WRX8-F1
#
_cell.length_a   1.000
_cell.length_b   1.000
_cell.length_c   1.000
_cell.angle_alpha   90.00
_cell.angle_beta   90.00
_cell.angle_gamma   90.00
#
_symmetry.space_group_name_H-M   'P 1'
#
loop_
_entity.id
_entity.type
_entity.pdbx_description
1 polymer ?
#
loop_
_entity_poly.entity_id
_entity_poly.type
_entity_poly.pdbx_seq_one_letter_code
_entity_poly.pdbx_strand_id
1 'polypeptide(L)'
;HVGKFGTPGRYQLMDTPGVLYRADADRNSMEGLTLAAVELLPSAIVFVMDLSGTCGEQSAARLQLKVREQIRAAFPERPWLDVRSKADLPLAEGITPEDVPNGALHVSVHEARGVDELAAAMTRMVEQVAHLI
;
A
#
# COMPACT_ATOMS: atom_id res chain seq x y z
N HIS A 1 8.49 -3.00 11.14
CA HIS A 1 9.47 -2.09 11.81
C HIS A 1 8.92 -0.65 11.78
N VAL A 2 9.09 0.18 12.82
CA VAL A 2 8.56 1.55 12.83
C VAL A 2 9.62 2.55 12.38
N GLY A 3 9.42 3.18 11.22
CA GLY A 3 10.30 4.23 10.70
C GLY A 3 9.77 5.64 11.01
N LYS A 4 10.67 6.60 11.23
CA LYS A 4 10.35 8.03 11.32
C LYS A 4 11.07 8.74 10.17
N PHE A 5 10.33 9.46 9.33
CA PHE A 5 10.88 10.27 8.23
C PHE A 5 10.57 11.76 8.47
N GLY A 6 11.48 12.62 8.01
CA GLY A 6 11.62 14.01 8.44
C GLY A 6 10.56 14.98 7.90
N THR A 7 9.80 15.54 8.83
CA THR A 7 9.28 16.92 8.91
C THR A 7 8.97 17.20 10.40
N PRO A 8 8.83 18.44 10.87
CA PRO A 8 8.49 18.73 12.26
C PRO A 8 7.04 18.29 12.56
N GLY A 9 6.91 17.05 13.01
CA GLY A 9 5.65 16.38 13.35
C GLY A 9 5.96 14.90 13.57
N ARG A 10 5.55 14.34 14.71
CA ARG A 10 5.88 12.95 15.07
C ARG A 10 4.97 11.97 14.32
N TYR A 11 5.24 11.73 13.05
CA TYR A 11 4.51 10.73 12.27
C TYR A 11 5.16 9.37 12.38
N GLN A 12 4.33 8.33 12.32
CA GLN A 12 4.74 6.96 12.45
C GLN A 12 4.47 6.23 11.14
N LEU A 13 5.53 5.68 10.53
CA LEU A 13 5.35 4.69 9.48
C LEU A 13 5.10 3.33 10.12
N MET A 14 3.90 2.79 9.92
CA MET A 14 3.56 1.45 10.37
C MET A 14 3.77 0.47 9.21
N ASP A 15 4.84 -0.31 9.31
CA ASP A 15 5.04 -1.49 8.47
C ASP A 15 4.14 -2.61 9.01
N THR A 16 3.02 -2.82 8.32
CA THR A 16 1.99 -3.78 8.72
C THR A 16 2.29 -5.15 8.12
N PRO A 17 2.06 -6.25 8.85
CA PRO A 17 2.04 -7.58 8.25
C PRO A 17 1.08 -7.58 7.05
N GLY A 18 1.52 -8.19 5.94
CA GLY A 18 0.77 -8.19 4.69
C GLY A 18 -0.64 -8.77 4.85
N VAL A 19 -1.60 -8.15 4.18
CA VAL A 19 -3.00 -8.60 4.17
C VAL A 19 -3.24 -9.51 2.97
N LEU A 20 -3.82 -10.69 3.20
CA LEU A 20 -4.09 -11.68 2.15
C LEU A 20 -5.56 -11.65 1.73
N TYR A 21 -5.84 -12.06 0.49
CA TYR A 21 -7.20 -12.15 -0.03
C TYR A 21 -7.89 -13.40 0.55
N ARG A 22 -8.74 -13.21 1.55
CA ARG A 22 -9.54 -14.25 2.21
C ARG A 22 -10.73 -13.64 2.94
N ALA A 23 -11.67 -14.48 3.38
CA ALA A 23 -12.81 -14.02 4.17
C ALA A 23 -12.36 -13.50 5.54
N ASP A 24 -13.15 -12.58 6.11
CA ASP A 24 -12.79 -11.97 7.41
C ASP A 24 -12.68 -12.98 8.54
N ALA A 25 -13.50 -14.04 8.51
CA ALA A 25 -13.44 -15.14 9.48
C ALA A 25 -12.14 -15.97 9.38
N ASP A 26 -11.46 -15.96 8.23
CA ASP A 26 -10.23 -16.71 7.97
C ASP A 26 -8.97 -15.85 8.15
N ARG A 27 -9.14 -14.58 8.53
CA ARG A 27 -8.01 -13.68 8.80
C ARG A 27 -7.31 -14.08 10.08
N ASN A 28 -5.98 -14.07 10.03
CA ASN A 28 -5.20 -14.24 11.25
C ASN A 28 -5.22 -12.96 12.11
N SER A 29 -4.77 -13.08 13.36
CA SER A 29 -4.74 -11.98 14.33
C SER A 29 -3.89 -10.78 13.90
N MET A 30 -2.84 -10.99 13.11
CA MET A 30 -1.98 -9.91 12.59
C MET A 30 -2.69 -9.12 11.50
N GLU A 31 -3.39 -9.79 10.58
CA GLU A 31 -4.20 -9.14 9.54
C GLU A 31 -5.34 -8.33 10.17
N GLY A 32 -6.01 -8.90 11.19
CA GLY A 32 -7.05 -8.19 11.94
C GLY A 32 -6.53 -6.94 12.65
N LEU A 33 -5.35 -7.02 13.27
CA LEU A 33 -4.71 -5.87 13.92
C LEU A 33 -4.38 -4.77 12.91
N THR A 34 -3.89 -5.12 11.72
CA THR A 34 -3.63 -4.17 10.63
C THR A 34 -4.89 -3.39 10.25
N LEU A 35 -6.02 -4.08 10.05
CA LEU A 35 -7.28 -3.43 9.68
C LEU A 35 -7.84 -2.56 10.82
N ALA A 36 -7.80 -3.06 12.06
CA ALA A 36 -8.25 -2.29 13.23
C ALA A 36 -7.42 -1.02 13.44
N ALA A 37 -6.11 -1.08 13.17
CA ALA A 37 -5.24 0.11 13.25
C ALA A 37 -5.66 1.19 12.23
N VAL A 38 -6.01 0.80 11.00
CA VAL A 38 -6.51 1.73 9.97
C VAL A 38 -7.87 2.30 10.33
N GLU A 39 -8.73 1.52 10.97
CA GLU A 39 -10.06 1.97 11.41
C GLU A 39 -9.96 2.99 12.56
N LEU A 40 -9.15 2.71 13.57
CA LEU A 40 -9.09 3.49 14.80
C LEU A 40 -8.19 4.72 14.72
N LEU A 41 -7.19 4.72 13.85
CA LEU A 41 -6.21 5.80 13.76
C LEU A 41 -6.49 6.73 12.58
N PRO A 42 -6.36 8.06 12.75
CA PRO A 42 -6.30 8.98 11.62
C PRO A 42 -5.02 8.65 10.83
N SER A 43 -5.21 7.99 9.70
CA SER A 43 -4.12 7.38 8.92
C SER A 43 -4.29 7.65 7.43
N ALA A 44 -3.19 7.57 6.72
CA ALA A 44 -3.16 7.50 5.27
C ALA A 44 -2.66 6.11 4.86
N ILE A 45 -3.14 5.59 3.73
CA ILE A 45 -2.84 4.24 3.28
C ILE A 45 -1.94 4.32 2.05
N VAL A 46 -0.73 3.78 2.16
CA VAL A 46 0.15 3.51 1.01
C VAL A 46 0.03 2.02 0.69
N PHE A 47 -0.65 1.68 -0.39
CA PHE A 47 -0.87 0.30 -0.79
C PHE A 47 0.19 -0.12 -1.80
N VAL A 48 1.13 -0.95 -1.34
CA VAL A 48 2.27 -1.41 -2.15
C VAL A 48 1.93 -2.75 -2.79
N MET A 49 2.02 -2.81 -4.11
CA MET A 49 1.79 -4.00 -4.92
C MET A 49 3.07 -4.42 -5.61
N ASP A 50 3.33 -5.73 -5.65
CA ASP A 50 4.28 -6.33 -6.58
C ASP A 50 3.51 -7.05 -7.68
N LEU A 51 3.35 -6.37 -8.82
CA LEU A 51 2.65 -6.91 -9.98
C LEU A 51 3.59 -7.69 -10.92
N SER A 52 4.83 -7.97 -10.52
CA SER A 52 5.78 -8.78 -11.31
C SER A 52 5.57 -10.29 -11.17
N GLY A 53 4.84 -10.72 -10.13
CA GLY A 53 4.60 -12.14 -9.83
C GLY A 53 5.70 -12.81 -9.00
N THR A 54 6.69 -12.04 -8.51
CA THR A 54 7.84 -12.60 -7.79
C THR A 54 7.62 -12.79 -6.27
N CYS A 55 6.43 -12.48 -5.75
CA CYS A 55 6.07 -12.58 -4.31
C CYS A 55 5.41 -13.91 -3.88
N GLY A 56 5.35 -14.93 -4.77
CA GLY A 56 4.78 -16.25 -4.46
C GLY A 56 3.25 -16.35 -4.65
N GLU A 57 2.71 -17.57 -4.58
CA GLU A 57 1.34 -17.88 -5.02
C GLU A 57 0.24 -17.21 -4.18
N GLN A 58 0.39 -17.18 -2.85
CA GLN A 58 -0.61 -16.57 -1.95
C GLN A 58 -0.70 -15.04 -2.10
N SER A 59 0.29 -14.44 -2.75
CA SER A 59 0.34 -13.02 -3.09
C SER A 59 0.46 -12.84 -4.60
N ALA A 60 -0.16 -13.72 -5.40
CA ALA A 60 -0.25 -13.54 -6.83
C ALA A 60 -0.81 -12.15 -7.18
N ALA A 61 -0.34 -11.54 -8.27
CA ALA A 61 -0.66 -10.16 -8.63
C ALA A 61 -2.18 -9.89 -8.68
N ARG A 62 -2.96 -10.83 -9.23
CA ARG A 62 -4.43 -10.73 -9.27
C ARG A 62 -5.06 -10.76 -7.86
N LEU A 63 -4.50 -11.50 -6.91
CA LEU A 63 -4.99 -11.50 -5.53
C LEU A 63 -4.66 -10.17 -4.84
N GLN A 64 -3.48 -9.59 -5.06
CA GLN A 64 -3.13 -8.28 -4.52
C GLN A 64 -4.09 -7.19 -4.99
N LEU A 65 -4.46 -7.20 -6.28
CA LEU A 65 -5.47 -6.28 -6.83
C LEU A 65 -6.83 -6.45 -6.14
N LYS A 66 -7.25 -7.68 -5.85
CA LYS A 66 -8.50 -7.92 -5.10
C LYS A 66 -8.44 -7.41 -3.66
N VAL A 67 -7.31 -7.62 -2.96
CA VAL A 67 -7.09 -7.06 -1.61
C VAL A 67 -7.16 -5.54 -1.67
N ARG A 68 -6.53 -4.91 -2.67
CA ARG A 68 -6.59 -3.47 -2.88
C ARG A 68 -8.03 -2.98 -2.96
N GLU A 69 -8.85 -3.56 -3.84
CA GLU A 69 -10.25 -3.16 -3.99
C GLU A 69 -11.03 -3.30 -2.68
N GLN A 70 -10.83 -4.40 -1.95
CA GLN A 70 -11.49 -4.61 -0.66
C GLN A 70 -11.12 -3.55 0.38
N ILE A 71 -9.82 -3.26 0.55
CA ILE A 71 -9.36 -2.27 1.53
C ILE A 71 -9.77 -0.86 1.09
N ARG A 72 -9.69 -0.55 -0.21
CA ARG A 72 -10.11 0.75 -0.75
C ARG A 72 -11.61 0.99 -0.52
N ALA A 73 -12.44 -0.04 -0.70
CA ALA A 73 -13.87 0.03 -0.43
C ALA A 73 -14.21 0.11 1.07
N ALA A 74 -13.41 -0.52 1.94
CA ALA A 74 -13.59 -0.46 3.39
C ALA A 74 -13.23 0.92 3.98
N PHE A 75 -12.27 1.63 3.35
CA PHE A 75 -11.75 2.89 3.85
C PHE A 75 -11.73 3.99 2.76
N PRO A 76 -12.89 4.37 2.20
CA PRO A 76 -12.97 5.29 1.06
C PRO A 76 -12.49 6.70 1.39
N GLU A 77 -12.70 7.14 2.63
CA GLU A 77 -12.35 8.48 3.13
C GLU A 77 -10.88 8.63 3.52
N ARG A 78 -10.09 7.53 3.55
CA ARG A 78 -8.68 7.60 3.91
C ARG A 78 -7.86 8.12 2.71
N PRO A 79 -6.93 9.08 2.93
CA PRO A 79 -5.95 9.44 1.92
C PRO A 79 -5.21 8.18 1.45
N TRP A 80 -5.02 8.04 0.14
CA TRP A 80 -4.60 6.79 -0.48
C TRP A 80 -3.56 7.01 -1.56
N LEU A 81 -2.59 6.11 -1.62
CA LEU A 81 -1.58 6.05 -2.68
C LEU A 81 -1.34 4.60 -3.07
N ASP A 82 -1.58 4.29 -4.35
CA ASP A 82 -1.14 3.02 -4.92
C ASP A 82 0.32 3.11 -5.34
N VAL A 83 1.10 2.09 -5.00
CA VAL A 83 2.50 1.96 -5.39
C VAL A 83 2.70 0.63 -6.10
N ARG A 84 3.15 0.67 -7.35
CA ARG A 84 3.69 -0.52 -8.03
C ARG A 84 5.18 -0.61 -7.72
N SER A 85 5.54 -1.53 -6.84
CA SER A 85 6.93 -1.89 -6.56
C SER A 85 7.52 -2.76 -7.67
N LYS A 86 8.86 -2.87 -7.67
CA LYS A 86 9.63 -3.60 -8.70
C LYS A 86 9.22 -3.20 -10.12
N ALA A 87 8.99 -1.91 -10.34
CA ALA A 87 8.52 -1.40 -11.64
C ALA A 87 9.57 -1.52 -12.77
N ASP A 88 10.78 -1.96 -12.45
CA ASP A 88 11.82 -2.41 -13.39
C ASP A 88 11.50 -3.78 -14.02
N LEU A 89 10.67 -4.60 -13.36
CA LEU A 89 10.26 -5.91 -13.85
C LEU A 89 8.99 -5.82 -14.70
N PRO A 90 8.80 -6.74 -15.66
CA PRO A 90 7.56 -6.85 -16.43
C PRO A 90 6.38 -7.20 -15.51
N LEU A 91 5.16 -6.95 -16.00
CA LEU A 91 3.95 -7.43 -15.34
C LEU A 91 3.89 -8.96 -15.38
N ALA A 92 3.29 -9.55 -14.34
CA ALA A 92 3.01 -10.97 -14.28
C ALA A 92 2.11 -11.42 -15.43
N GLU A 93 2.18 -12.69 -15.77
CA GLU A 93 1.28 -13.29 -16.76
C GLU A 93 -0.20 -13.06 -16.37
N GLY A 94 -1.00 -12.66 -17.35
CA GLY A 94 -2.44 -12.39 -17.15
C GLY A 94 -2.76 -11.05 -16.46
N ILE A 95 -1.76 -10.20 -16.24
CA ILE A 95 -1.93 -8.81 -15.81
C ILE A 95 -1.60 -7.87 -16.98
N THR A 96 -2.55 -7.01 -17.33
CA THR A 96 -2.36 -6.01 -18.39
C THR A 96 -2.02 -4.65 -17.77
N PRO A 97 -1.49 -3.70 -18.56
CA PRO A 97 -1.31 -2.32 -18.09
C PRO A 97 -2.60 -1.67 -17.59
N GLU A 98 -3.77 -2.12 -18.05
CA GLU A 98 -5.09 -1.61 -17.64
C GLU A 98 -5.50 -2.12 -16.25
N ASP A 99 -4.98 -3.27 -15.82
CA ASP A 99 -5.17 -3.79 -14.47
C ASP A 99 -4.39 -2.97 -13.42
N VAL A 100 -3.36 -2.21 -13.82
CA VAL A 100 -2.60 -1.35 -12.91
C VAL A 100 -3.46 -0.14 -12.53
N PRO A 101 -3.68 0.13 -11.22
CA PRO A 101 -4.50 1.26 -10.80
C PRO A 101 -4.03 2.58 -11.40
N ASN A 102 -4.98 3.35 -11.93
CA ASN A 102 -4.68 4.65 -12.51
C ASN A 102 -4.05 5.57 -11.46
N GLY A 103 -2.96 6.23 -11.84
CA GLY A 103 -2.21 7.11 -10.93
C GLY A 103 -1.30 6.38 -9.95
N ALA A 104 -1.14 5.05 -10.05
CA ALA A 104 -0.18 4.32 -9.25
C ALA A 104 1.25 4.84 -9.47
N LEU A 105 1.97 5.09 -8.38
CA LEU A 105 3.37 5.48 -8.44
C LEU A 105 4.22 4.25 -8.75
N HIS A 106 5.03 4.32 -9.81
CA HIS A 106 5.94 3.25 -10.20
C HIS A 106 7.29 3.41 -9.51
N VAL A 107 7.66 2.42 -8.69
CA VAL A 107 8.86 2.46 -7.87
C VAL A 107 9.75 1.26 -8.16
N SER A 108 11.03 1.51 -8.39
CA SER A 108 12.08 0.51 -8.38
C SER A 108 13.18 0.94 -7.43
N VAL A 109 13.35 0.19 -6.34
CA VAL A 109 14.49 0.40 -5.43
C VAL A 109 15.80 -0.03 -6.11
N HIS A 110 15.75 -1.03 -6.99
CA HIS A 110 16.91 -1.52 -7.73
C HIS A 110 17.48 -0.43 -8.66
N GLU A 111 16.60 0.30 -9.34
CA GLU A 111 16.98 1.41 -10.24
C GLU A 111 16.97 2.79 -9.55
N ALA A 112 16.70 2.86 -8.25
CA ALA A 112 16.46 4.10 -7.50
C ALA A 112 15.39 5.03 -8.14
N ARG A 113 14.43 4.46 -8.87
CA ARG A 113 13.37 5.19 -9.59
C ARG A 113 12.12 5.31 -8.72
N GLY A 114 11.54 6.52 -8.65
CA GLY A 114 10.26 6.76 -7.96
C GLY A 114 10.36 6.84 -6.44
N VAL A 115 11.54 6.67 -5.86
CA VAL A 115 11.74 6.61 -4.39
C VAL A 115 11.56 7.99 -3.76
N ASP A 116 12.12 9.04 -4.36
CA ASP A 116 11.98 10.40 -3.87
C ASP A 116 10.55 10.92 -4.05
N GLU A 117 9.91 10.57 -5.16
CA GLU A 117 8.50 10.87 -5.42
C GLU A 117 7.58 10.18 -4.41
N LEU A 118 7.90 8.94 -4.02
CA LEU A 118 7.18 8.21 -2.98
C LEU A 118 7.31 8.92 -1.63
N ALA A 119 8.54 9.27 -1.24
CA ALA A 119 8.79 10.00 0.01
C ALA A 119 8.02 11.33 0.03
N ALA A 120 8.09 12.11 -1.05
CA ALA A 120 7.37 13.38 -1.16
C ALA A 120 5.84 13.20 -1.15
N ALA A 121 5.32 12.15 -1.79
CA ALA A 121 3.88 11.84 -1.76
C ALA A 121 3.41 11.46 -0.35
N MET A 122 4.19 10.63 0.35
CA MET A 122 3.90 10.26 1.74
C MET A 122 3.87 11.48 2.66
N THR A 123 4.82 12.42 2.51
CA THR A 123 4.82 13.67 3.29
C THR A 123 3.53 14.47 3.06
N ARG A 124 3.09 14.63 1.80
CA ARG A 124 1.85 15.34 1.48
C ARG A 124 0.60 14.65 2.07
N MET A 125 0.55 13.32 2.02
CA MET A 125 -0.58 12.56 2.59
C MET A 125 -0.67 12.74 4.10
N VAL A 126 0.46 12.78 4.77
CA VAL A 126 0.55 12.97 6.20
C VAL A 126 0.06 14.38 6.61
N GLU A 127 0.40 15.41 5.83
CA GLU A 127 -0.14 16.76 6.03
C GLU A 127 -1.66 16.79 5.87
N GLN A 128 -2.22 16.08 4.88
CA GLN A 128 -3.68 15.96 4.71
C GLN A 128 -4.35 15.31 5.93
N VAL A 129 -3.77 14.25 6.48
CA VAL A 129 -4.30 13.61 7.70
C VAL A 129 -4.28 14.56 8.89
N ALA A 130 -3.23 15.37 9.04
CA ALA A 130 -3.13 16.33 10.13
C ALA A 130 -4.21 17.43 10.07
N HIS A 131 -4.79 17.69 8.90
CA HIS A 131 -5.92 18.62 8.73
C HIS A 131 -7.29 17.99 9.02
N LEU A 132 -7.38 16.67 9.16
CA LEU A 132 -8.62 15.93 9.45
C LEU A 132 -8.88 15.72 10.94
N ILE A 133 -7.97 16.17 11.81
CA ILE A 133 -8.01 16.06 13.28
C ILE A 133 -8.12 17.46 13.87
#